data_AF-A0A395IG33-F1
#
_entry.id   AF-A0A395IG33-F1
#
_cell.length_a   1.000
_cell.length_b   1.000
_cell.length_c   1.000
_cell.angle_alpha   90.00
_cell.angle_beta   90.00
_cell.angle_gamma   90.00
#
_symmetry.space_group_name_H-M   'P 1'
#
loop_
_entity.id
_entity.type
_entity.pdbx_description
1 polymer ?
#
loop_
_entity_poly.entity_id
_entity_poly.type
_entity_poly.pdbx_seq_one_letter_code
_entity_poly.pdbx_strand_id
1 'polypeptide(L)'
;MPAIHHDCSSWSSARFLPLFLISCIILYHGWNFARPAESTSSSAYKAHPQAERYFEQAFSIDKPAEYDFSALKQQCEQAEWPKNEVYLECSGIFAGLTSIVSQVKVCLKMALESGHGIILPSIPYRDEKNLKELNRFNEEAFMTYGEWFEESHLIEKMEKFCPQMRIIRRREIESGEITVQHRWPIELSSKTAPGFAPLQGYFWKGRSFKDFFDAQYSQLTQLFLLNPNNKLNHEAGITAIQIDPQFLVFRVTDDATGQDLKLWNDLGYLVRFKEPPRRVVSRLLAQIDRPFYGVHFRVESDQIWSSLENQLQVDLDALDRAWNMYGGPDEEKPLVYLACGDQNQVGKIR
;
A
#
# COMPACT_ATOMS: atom_id res chain seq x y z
N MET A 1 -52.91 -8.21 4.19
CA MET A 1 -54.35 -7.86 4.15
C MET A 1 -54.53 -6.57 4.92
N PRO A 2 -55.32 -5.57 4.47
CA PRO A 2 -55.69 -5.16 3.09
C PRO A 2 -54.71 -4.03 2.60
N ALA A 3 -54.63 -3.51 1.37
CA ALA A 3 -55.53 -3.26 0.21
C ALA A 3 -56.45 -2.01 0.37
N ILE A 4 -56.07 -0.83 -0.17
CA ILE A 4 -56.41 -0.25 -1.51
C ILE A 4 -57.74 0.55 -1.56
N HIS A 5 -57.66 1.80 -2.02
CA HIS A 5 -58.61 2.58 -2.87
C HIS A 5 -57.81 3.82 -3.39
N HIS A 6 -57.68 4.14 -4.70
CA HIS A 6 -58.66 4.67 -5.67
C HIS A 6 -59.34 5.98 -5.20
N ASP A 7 -59.45 7.10 -5.92
CA ASP A 7 -59.17 7.51 -7.33
C ASP A 7 -59.17 9.07 -7.40
N CYS A 8 -59.11 9.83 -8.52
CA CYS A 8 -58.35 9.80 -9.79
C CYS A 8 -58.79 11.04 -10.64
N SER A 9 -58.15 11.33 -11.79
CA SER A 9 -58.39 12.47 -12.72
C SER A 9 -58.01 13.88 -12.18
N SER A 10 -57.63 14.86 -13.00
CA SER A 10 -57.85 15.05 -14.46
C SER A 10 -56.65 15.74 -15.17
N TRP A 11 -56.62 15.65 -16.50
CA TRP A 11 -55.70 16.37 -17.38
C TRP A 11 -56.30 17.71 -17.83
N SER A 12 -55.45 18.74 -17.98
CA SER A 12 -55.72 19.88 -18.86
C SER A 12 -54.44 20.28 -19.60
N SER A 13 -54.58 20.71 -20.85
CA SER A 13 -53.51 20.71 -21.85
C SER A 13 -52.96 22.10 -22.22
N ALA A 14 -51.76 22.06 -22.82
CA ALA A 14 -51.09 23.13 -23.58
C ALA A 14 -50.52 24.35 -22.84
N ARG A 15 -49.19 24.54 -22.96
CA ARG A 15 -48.58 25.45 -23.96
C ARG A 15 -47.07 25.24 -24.11
N PHE A 16 -46.57 25.50 -25.32
CA PHE A 16 -45.16 25.34 -25.71
C PHE A 16 -44.30 26.54 -25.30
N LEU A 17 -43.10 26.27 -24.73
CA LEU A 17 -41.92 27.13 -24.58
C LEU A 17 -42.07 28.47 -23.80
N PRO A 18 -40.98 29.05 -23.21
CA PRO A 18 -39.57 28.88 -23.57
C PRO A 18 -38.64 28.36 -22.46
N LEU A 19 -38.12 27.14 -22.63
CA LEU A 19 -37.03 26.58 -21.81
C LEU A 19 -35.66 27.24 -22.06
N PHE A 20 -35.54 28.14 -23.04
CA PHE A 20 -34.26 28.77 -23.41
C PHE A 20 -33.78 29.87 -22.44
N LEU A 21 -34.67 30.56 -21.73
CA LEU A 21 -34.27 31.64 -20.80
C LEU A 21 -33.75 31.13 -19.46
N ILE A 22 -34.20 29.96 -19.00
CA ILE A 22 -33.74 29.36 -17.73
C ILE A 22 -32.31 28.80 -17.89
N SER A 23 -31.98 28.27 -19.07
CA SER A 23 -30.62 27.81 -19.42
C SER A 23 -29.57 28.92 -19.25
N CYS A 24 -29.84 30.12 -19.76
CA CYS A 24 -28.90 31.25 -19.68
C CYS A 24 -28.68 31.77 -18.25
N ILE A 25 -29.72 31.76 -17.40
CA ILE A 25 -29.61 32.24 -16.01
C ILE A 25 -28.79 31.27 -15.14
N ILE A 26 -28.96 29.96 -15.35
CA ILE A 26 -28.15 28.94 -14.65
C ILE A 26 -26.68 29.03 -15.08
N LEU A 27 -26.39 29.27 -16.36
CA LEU A 27 -25.01 29.50 -16.84
C LEU A 27 -24.42 30.83 -16.32
N TYR A 28 -25.21 31.90 -16.22
CA TYR A 28 -24.72 33.20 -15.73
C TYR A 28 -24.42 33.20 -14.21
N HIS A 29 -25.20 32.47 -13.41
CA HIS A 29 -24.89 32.28 -11.99
C HIS A 29 -23.84 31.19 -11.74
N GLY A 30 -23.74 30.17 -12.60
CA GLY A 30 -22.67 29.17 -12.55
C GLY A 30 -21.28 29.76 -12.84
N TRP A 31 -21.18 30.72 -13.77
CA TRP A 31 -19.89 31.33 -14.13
C TRP A 31 -19.38 32.30 -13.05
N ASN A 32 -20.27 33.04 -12.37
CA ASN A 32 -19.87 34.02 -11.34
C ASN A 32 -19.44 33.42 -9.99
N PHE A 33 -19.59 32.10 -9.79
CA PHE A 33 -18.99 31.38 -8.66
C PHE A 33 -17.60 30.79 -8.96
N ALA A 34 -17.19 30.77 -10.22
CA ALA A 34 -15.79 30.53 -10.60
C ALA A 34 -14.99 31.83 -10.52
N ARG A 35 -14.88 32.41 -9.31
CA ARG A 35 -13.73 33.28 -9.04
C ARG A 35 -12.48 32.43 -9.26
N PRO A 36 -11.51 32.87 -10.08
CA PRO A 36 -10.15 32.39 -9.88
C PRO A 36 -9.84 32.74 -8.42
N ALA A 37 -9.54 31.73 -7.60
CA ALA A 37 -8.74 32.02 -6.42
C ALA A 37 -7.43 32.57 -6.98
N GLU A 38 -7.22 33.88 -6.86
CA GLU A 38 -5.88 34.43 -6.94
C GLU A 38 -5.10 33.70 -5.86
N SER A 39 -4.32 32.71 -6.31
CA SER A 39 -3.31 32.05 -5.50
C SER A 39 -2.26 33.11 -5.19
N THR A 40 -2.56 33.95 -4.21
CA THR A 40 -1.54 34.65 -3.45
C THR A 40 -0.59 33.56 -3.02
N SER A 41 0.66 33.66 -3.46
CA SER A 41 1.67 32.65 -3.16
C SER A 41 2.03 32.74 -1.68
N SER A 42 1.16 32.17 -0.84
CA SER A 42 1.45 31.78 0.54
C SER A 42 2.83 31.14 0.55
N SER A 43 3.64 31.53 1.54
CA SER A 43 5.04 31.11 1.68
C SER A 43 5.19 29.64 1.30
N ALA A 44 5.89 29.39 0.19
CA ALA A 44 5.77 28.14 -0.54
C ALA A 44 6.16 26.95 0.34
N TYR A 45 5.16 26.23 0.85
CA TYR A 45 5.35 25.04 1.66
C TYR A 45 6.12 24.00 0.83
N LYS A 46 7.43 23.92 1.07
CA LYS A 46 8.26 22.85 0.53
C LYS A 46 8.07 21.66 1.45
N ALA A 47 7.33 20.67 0.97
CA ALA A 47 7.26 19.37 1.62
C ALA A 47 8.68 18.82 1.82
N HIS A 48 8.87 17.98 2.84
CA HIS A 48 10.15 17.30 3.00
C HIS A 48 10.47 16.52 1.71
N PRO A 49 11.68 16.65 1.09
CA PRO A 49 11.91 16.16 -0.29
C PRO A 49 11.63 14.67 -0.52
N GLN A 50 11.74 13.85 0.53
CA GLN A 50 11.38 12.43 0.52
C GLN A 50 9.85 12.20 0.46
N ALA A 51 9.07 13.03 1.14
CA ALA A 51 7.61 12.96 1.11
C ALA A 51 7.08 13.46 -0.24
N GLU A 52 7.63 14.57 -0.76
CA GLU A 52 7.34 15.07 -2.10
C GLU A 52 7.60 14.00 -3.16
N ARG A 53 8.79 13.38 -3.14
CA ARG A 53 9.16 12.27 -4.04
C ARG A 53 8.25 11.06 -3.88
N TYR A 54 7.83 10.70 -2.67
CA TYR A 54 6.88 9.61 -2.48
C TYR A 54 5.53 9.90 -3.14
N PHE A 55 4.98 11.11 -2.95
CA PHE A 55 3.74 11.52 -3.62
C PHE A 55 3.91 11.59 -5.14
N GLU A 56 5.03 12.08 -5.65
CA GLU A 56 5.32 12.08 -7.08
C GLU A 56 5.34 10.65 -7.64
N GLN A 57 6.13 9.75 -7.07
CA GLN A 57 6.30 8.39 -7.60
C GLN A 57 5.03 7.53 -7.44
N ALA A 58 4.37 7.58 -6.28
CA ALA A 58 3.23 6.71 -5.98
C ALA A 58 1.86 7.30 -6.37
N PHE A 59 1.71 8.63 -6.50
CA PHE A 59 0.41 9.30 -6.62
C PHE A 59 0.23 10.33 -7.77
N SER A 60 1.27 10.69 -8.54
CA SER A 60 1.11 11.54 -9.74
C SER A 60 0.10 10.94 -10.74
N ILE A 61 -0.68 11.77 -11.46
CA ILE A 61 -1.61 11.26 -12.49
C ILE A 61 -0.84 10.68 -13.68
N ASP A 62 0.11 11.45 -14.20
CA ASP A 62 0.93 11.09 -15.35
C ASP A 62 2.10 10.16 -14.94
N LYS A 63 2.92 9.74 -15.91
CA LYS A 63 4.15 8.99 -15.60
C LYS A 63 5.04 9.86 -14.69
N PRO A 64 5.51 9.34 -13.53
CA PRO A 64 6.33 10.14 -12.62
C PRO A 64 7.67 10.48 -13.27
N ALA A 65 8.36 11.51 -12.77
CA ALA A 65 9.72 11.81 -13.22
C ALA A 65 10.63 10.60 -12.99
N GLU A 66 11.65 10.45 -13.85
CA GLU A 66 12.63 9.38 -13.67
C GLU A 66 13.38 9.57 -12.34
N TYR A 67 13.51 8.46 -11.62
CA TYR A 67 14.25 8.35 -10.37
C TYR A 67 15.30 7.26 -10.53
N ASP A 68 16.44 7.39 -9.86
CA ASP A 68 17.60 6.52 -10.10
C ASP A 68 17.60 5.21 -9.29
N PHE A 69 16.68 5.06 -8.32
CA PHE A 69 16.54 3.87 -7.45
C PHE A 69 17.90 3.32 -6.97
N SER A 70 18.75 4.20 -6.45
CA SER A 70 20.17 3.90 -6.23
C SER A 70 20.42 2.87 -5.12
N ALA A 71 19.53 2.78 -4.12
CA ALA A 71 19.64 1.77 -3.07
C ALA A 71 19.09 0.41 -3.53
N LEU A 72 18.03 0.39 -4.34
CA LEU A 72 17.58 -0.83 -5.03
C LEU A 72 18.67 -1.39 -5.94
N LYS A 73 19.27 -0.54 -6.78
CA LYS A 73 20.37 -0.94 -7.66
C LYS A 73 21.56 -1.48 -6.87
N GLN A 74 21.99 -0.77 -5.83
CA GLN A 74 23.06 -1.22 -4.94
C GLN A 74 22.75 -2.59 -4.32
N GLN A 75 21.54 -2.78 -3.78
CA GLN A 75 21.14 -4.05 -3.18
C GLN A 75 21.17 -5.19 -4.22
N CYS A 76 20.70 -4.92 -5.45
CA CYS A 76 20.67 -5.92 -6.51
C CYS A 76 22.06 -6.34 -7.01
N GLU A 77 23.00 -5.38 -7.09
CA GLU A 77 24.40 -5.63 -7.44
C GLU A 77 25.16 -6.37 -6.32
N GLN A 78 24.73 -6.23 -5.06
CA GLN A 78 25.31 -6.91 -3.89
C GLN A 78 24.73 -8.31 -3.64
N ALA A 79 23.53 -8.60 -4.14
CA ALA A 79 22.88 -9.89 -3.98
C ALA A 79 23.53 -10.97 -4.86
N GLU A 80 23.71 -12.16 -4.29
CA GLU A 80 24.09 -13.36 -5.03
C GLU A 80 22.83 -13.96 -5.67
N TRP A 81 22.77 -14.03 -7.00
CA TRP A 81 21.61 -14.55 -7.72
C TRP A 81 21.88 -15.98 -8.21
N PRO A 82 21.35 -17.04 -7.56
CA PRO A 82 21.55 -18.40 -8.01
C PRO A 82 20.81 -18.65 -9.32
N LYS A 83 21.34 -19.54 -10.17
CA LYS A 83 20.68 -19.97 -11.42
C LYS A 83 19.58 -21.01 -11.19
N ASN A 84 18.95 -21.01 -10.03
CA ASN A 84 17.85 -21.89 -9.69
C ASN A 84 16.51 -21.21 -10.01
N GLU A 85 15.46 -22.00 -10.21
CA GLU A 85 14.10 -21.49 -10.42
C GLU A 85 13.36 -21.37 -9.08
N VAL A 86 13.96 -20.68 -8.11
CA VAL A 86 13.40 -20.51 -6.75
C VAL A 86 12.84 -19.10 -6.58
N TYR A 87 11.59 -19.02 -6.09
CA TYR A 87 10.83 -17.78 -5.97
C TYR A 87 10.15 -17.68 -4.61
N LEU A 88 10.11 -16.49 -4.02
CA LEU A 88 9.34 -16.22 -2.82
C LEU A 88 7.85 -16.03 -3.15
N GLU A 89 6.99 -16.74 -2.41
CA GLU A 89 5.54 -16.60 -2.46
C GLU A 89 5.05 -16.02 -1.12
N CYS A 90 5.03 -14.69 -1.02
CA CYS A 90 4.47 -14.01 0.15
C CYS A 90 2.94 -13.98 0.04
N SER A 91 2.28 -14.87 0.79
CA SER A 91 0.83 -14.98 0.86
C SER A 91 0.28 -14.28 2.11
N GLY A 92 -1.05 -14.31 2.29
CA GLY A 92 -1.71 -13.90 3.54
C GLY A 92 -1.50 -12.45 3.98
N ILE A 93 -1.10 -11.54 3.08
CA ILE A 93 -0.94 -10.10 3.38
C ILE A 93 -2.26 -9.54 3.91
N PHE A 94 -2.26 -8.84 5.05
CA PHE A 94 -3.50 -8.45 5.73
C PHE A 94 -3.47 -7.07 6.41
N ALA A 95 -4.60 -6.71 7.04
CA ALA A 95 -4.88 -5.44 7.74
C ALA A 95 -5.15 -4.22 6.82
N GLY A 96 -4.68 -3.03 7.19
CA GLY A 96 -4.99 -1.76 6.50
C GLY A 96 -4.10 -1.51 5.28
N LEU A 97 -4.46 -0.52 4.45
CA LEU A 97 -3.69 -0.20 3.23
C LEU A 97 -2.20 0.06 3.50
N THR A 98 -1.87 0.83 4.54
CA THR A 98 -0.49 1.07 4.95
C THR A 98 0.24 -0.22 5.34
N SER A 99 -0.46 -1.15 6.00
CA SER A 99 0.07 -2.47 6.34
C SER A 99 0.30 -3.30 5.09
N ILE A 100 -0.61 -3.27 4.12
CA ILE A 100 -0.51 -3.98 2.82
C ILE A 100 0.72 -3.47 2.04
N VAL A 101 0.84 -2.15 1.84
CA VAL A 101 1.99 -1.52 1.19
C VAL A 101 3.29 -1.87 1.91
N SER A 102 3.29 -1.87 3.25
CA SER A 102 4.45 -2.31 4.04
C SER A 102 4.83 -3.77 3.75
N GLN A 103 3.89 -4.71 3.88
CA GLN A 103 4.14 -6.14 3.67
C GLN A 103 4.61 -6.46 2.24
N VAL A 104 4.05 -5.78 1.22
CA VAL A 104 4.52 -5.87 -0.17
C VAL A 104 5.98 -5.45 -0.29
N LYS A 105 6.38 -4.34 0.34
CA LYS A 105 7.78 -3.88 0.36
C LYS A 105 8.68 -4.84 1.13
N VAL A 106 8.22 -5.46 2.22
CA VAL A 106 8.99 -6.50 2.93
C VAL A 106 9.23 -7.70 2.03
N CYS A 107 8.21 -8.16 1.30
CA CYS A 107 8.39 -9.26 0.36
C CYS A 107 9.42 -8.95 -0.75
N LEU A 108 9.36 -7.75 -1.35
CA LEU A 108 10.36 -7.30 -2.32
C LEU A 108 11.77 -7.22 -1.69
N LYS A 109 11.89 -6.70 -0.47
CA LYS A 109 13.16 -6.67 0.27
C LYS A 109 13.71 -8.07 0.51
N MET A 110 12.88 -9.02 0.93
CA MET A 110 13.26 -10.41 1.17
C MET A 110 13.76 -11.13 -0.09
N ALA A 111 13.11 -10.89 -1.24
CA ALA A 111 13.55 -11.42 -2.52
C ALA A 111 14.93 -10.86 -2.92
N LEU A 112 15.13 -9.54 -2.77
CA LEU A 112 16.42 -8.86 -2.99
C LEU A 112 17.52 -9.26 -2.00
N GLU A 113 17.19 -9.56 -0.74
CA GLU A 113 18.17 -10.00 0.27
C GLU A 113 18.60 -11.44 0.03
N SER A 114 17.65 -12.33 -0.28
CA SER A 114 17.96 -13.74 -0.56
C SER A 114 18.53 -13.98 -1.96
N GLY A 115 18.39 -13.02 -2.89
CA GLY A 115 18.85 -13.14 -4.28
C GLY A 115 17.99 -14.09 -5.12
N HIS A 116 16.68 -14.15 -4.84
CA HIS A 116 15.74 -15.05 -5.50
C HIS A 116 14.59 -14.29 -6.17
N GLY A 117 13.88 -14.95 -7.07
CA GLY A 117 12.71 -14.34 -7.72
C GLY A 117 11.54 -14.13 -6.76
N ILE A 118 10.51 -13.44 -7.24
CA ILE A 118 9.26 -13.21 -6.48
C ILE A 118 8.05 -13.62 -7.33
N ILE A 119 7.08 -14.31 -6.71
CA ILE A 119 5.71 -14.40 -7.22
C ILE A 119 4.96 -13.21 -6.63
N LEU A 120 4.41 -12.34 -7.49
CA LEU A 120 3.77 -11.11 -7.05
C LEU A 120 2.66 -11.40 -6.02
N PRO A 121 2.69 -10.73 -4.86
CA PRO A 121 1.77 -11.04 -3.77
C PRO A 121 0.33 -10.75 -4.17
N SER A 122 -0.59 -11.47 -3.54
CA SER A 122 -2.03 -11.23 -3.64
C SER A 122 -2.59 -10.79 -2.30
N ILE A 123 -3.66 -10.00 -2.35
CA ILE A 123 -4.24 -9.30 -1.20
C ILE A 123 -5.69 -9.79 -1.07
N PRO A 124 -6.11 -10.37 0.06
CA PRO A 124 -7.47 -10.87 0.22
C PRO A 124 -8.48 -9.72 0.15
N TYR A 125 -9.62 -9.96 -0.50
CA TYR A 125 -10.76 -9.04 -0.45
C TYR A 125 -11.26 -8.93 0.99
N ARG A 126 -11.67 -7.73 1.39
CA ARG A 126 -12.56 -7.59 2.55
C ARG A 126 -13.98 -7.97 2.14
N ASP A 127 -14.77 -8.52 3.05
CA ASP A 127 -16.19 -8.74 2.78
C ASP A 127 -16.89 -7.38 2.55
N GLU A 128 -17.68 -7.29 1.48
CA GLU A 128 -18.35 -6.05 1.05
C GLU A 128 -19.39 -5.54 2.06
N LYS A 129 -19.92 -6.42 2.92
CA LYS A 129 -20.99 -6.13 3.88
C LYS A 129 -20.44 -5.99 5.31
N ASN A 130 -19.30 -6.60 5.61
CA ASN A 130 -18.60 -6.51 6.87
C ASN A 130 -17.08 -6.37 6.66
N LEU A 131 -16.60 -5.12 6.57
CA LEU A 131 -15.17 -4.79 6.39
C LEU A 131 -14.25 -5.28 7.53
N LYS A 132 -14.78 -5.87 8.61
CA LYS A 132 -14.02 -6.58 9.66
C LYS A 132 -13.69 -8.03 9.26
N GLU A 133 -14.47 -8.66 8.39
CA GLU A 133 -14.14 -9.94 7.78
C GLU A 133 -13.15 -9.74 6.63
N LEU A 134 -11.99 -10.38 6.76
CA LEU A 134 -10.85 -10.19 5.87
C LEU A 134 -10.65 -11.38 4.92
N ASN A 135 -11.70 -12.20 4.73
CA ASN A 135 -11.73 -13.43 3.89
C ASN A 135 -10.47 -14.30 3.95
N ARG A 136 -9.80 -14.36 5.11
CA ARG A 136 -8.42 -14.89 5.27
C ARG A 136 -8.24 -16.36 4.88
N PHE A 137 -9.33 -17.11 4.79
CA PHE A 137 -9.37 -18.54 4.49
C PHE A 137 -10.15 -18.84 3.19
N ASN A 138 -10.55 -17.82 2.44
CA ASN A 138 -11.16 -18.01 1.13
C ASN A 138 -10.07 -17.80 0.06
N GLU A 139 -9.55 -18.91 -0.45
CA GLU A 139 -8.47 -18.95 -1.45
C GLU A 139 -8.86 -18.35 -2.81
N GLU A 140 -10.15 -18.13 -3.09
CA GLU A 140 -10.64 -17.46 -4.31
C GLU A 140 -10.87 -15.96 -4.10
N ALA A 141 -10.96 -15.50 -2.84
CA ALA A 141 -11.25 -14.10 -2.52
C ALA A 141 -9.96 -13.27 -2.38
N PHE A 142 -9.18 -13.15 -3.44
CA PHE A 142 -8.03 -12.24 -3.51
C PHE A 142 -8.03 -11.35 -4.74
N MET A 143 -7.41 -10.17 -4.58
CA MET A 143 -6.95 -9.30 -5.65
C MET A 143 -5.48 -9.58 -5.93
N THR A 144 -5.14 -9.68 -7.20
CA THR A 144 -3.76 -9.69 -7.68
C THR A 144 -3.09 -8.34 -7.42
N TYR A 145 -1.73 -8.32 -7.39
CA TYR A 145 -0.96 -7.07 -7.34
C TYR A 145 -1.44 -6.05 -8.38
N GLY A 146 -1.69 -6.53 -9.61
CA GLY A 146 -2.12 -5.75 -10.76
C GLY A 146 -3.55 -5.21 -10.71
N GLU A 147 -4.31 -5.42 -9.64
CA GLU A 147 -5.61 -4.76 -9.40
C GLU A 147 -5.49 -3.57 -8.43
N TRP A 148 -4.61 -3.65 -7.43
CA TRP A 148 -4.34 -2.54 -6.50
C TRP A 148 -3.32 -1.54 -7.05
N PHE A 149 -2.28 -2.05 -7.70
CA PHE A 149 -1.08 -1.30 -8.03
C PHE A 149 -0.79 -1.32 -9.54
N GLU A 150 0.03 -0.37 -9.97
CA GLU A 150 0.46 -0.24 -11.35
C GLU A 150 1.58 -1.24 -11.66
N GLU A 151 1.19 -2.52 -11.86
CA GLU A 151 2.09 -3.64 -12.16
C GLU A 151 3.17 -3.31 -13.21
N SER A 152 2.80 -2.61 -14.28
CA SER A 152 3.73 -2.17 -15.33
C SER A 152 4.83 -1.24 -14.82
N HIS A 153 4.56 -0.38 -13.83
CA HIS A 153 5.57 0.48 -13.21
C HIS A 153 6.54 -0.34 -12.36
N LEU A 154 6.05 -1.30 -11.57
CA LEU A 154 6.93 -2.22 -10.84
C LEU A 154 7.85 -2.99 -11.81
N ILE A 155 7.28 -3.60 -12.85
CA ILE A 155 8.05 -4.37 -13.84
C ILE A 155 9.07 -3.48 -14.57
N GLU A 156 8.66 -2.33 -15.14
CA GLU A 156 9.57 -1.42 -15.87
C GLU A 156 10.77 -0.98 -15.00
N LYS A 157 10.51 -0.60 -13.74
CA LYS A 157 11.58 -0.13 -12.84
C LYS A 157 12.45 -1.29 -12.35
N MET A 158 11.90 -2.48 -12.12
CA MET A 158 12.68 -3.66 -11.76
C MET A 158 13.56 -4.16 -12.91
N GLU A 159 13.05 -4.23 -14.14
CA GLU A 159 13.85 -4.55 -15.34
C GLU A 159 15.01 -3.54 -15.55
N LYS A 160 14.77 -2.25 -15.25
CA LYS A 160 15.78 -1.18 -15.41
C LYS A 160 16.84 -1.18 -14.31
N PHE A 161 16.47 -1.43 -13.04
CA PHE A 161 17.34 -1.21 -11.87
C PHE A 161 17.76 -2.49 -11.14
N CYS A 162 17.09 -3.61 -11.39
CA CYS A 162 17.46 -4.93 -10.86
C CYS A 162 17.01 -6.08 -11.79
N PRO A 163 17.54 -6.15 -13.04
CA PRO A 163 17.13 -7.16 -14.03
C PRO A 163 17.40 -8.61 -13.61
N GLN A 164 18.25 -8.85 -12.61
CA GLN A 164 18.50 -10.18 -12.06
C GLN A 164 17.28 -10.74 -11.29
N MET A 165 16.45 -9.87 -10.70
CA MET A 165 15.28 -10.31 -9.92
C MET A 165 14.11 -10.64 -10.84
N ARG A 166 13.90 -11.92 -11.11
CA ARG A 166 12.75 -12.39 -11.90
C ARG A 166 11.44 -12.22 -11.12
N ILE A 167 10.44 -11.65 -11.78
CA ILE A 167 9.12 -11.39 -11.23
C ILE A 167 8.11 -12.23 -11.99
N ILE A 168 7.35 -13.05 -11.27
CA ILE A 168 6.27 -13.87 -11.80
C ILE A 168 4.95 -13.26 -11.39
N ARG A 169 4.03 -13.13 -12.34
CA ARG A 169 2.65 -12.68 -12.08
C ARG A 169 1.80 -13.92 -11.80
N ARG A 170 0.90 -13.84 -10.82
CA ARG A 170 0.05 -14.99 -10.47
C ARG A 170 -0.77 -15.55 -11.65
N ARG A 171 -1.22 -14.67 -12.56
CA ARG A 171 -1.91 -15.07 -13.81
C ARG A 171 -1.09 -15.96 -14.75
N GLU A 172 0.24 -15.92 -14.70
CA GLU A 172 1.14 -16.74 -15.52
C GLU A 172 1.23 -18.17 -14.96
N ILE A 173 1.04 -18.34 -13.64
CA ILE A 173 0.89 -19.65 -13.01
C ILE A 173 -0.52 -20.22 -13.27
N GLU A 174 -1.56 -19.38 -13.15
CA GLU A 174 -2.96 -19.78 -13.33
C GLU A 174 -3.29 -20.17 -14.78
N SER A 175 -2.65 -19.53 -15.76
CA SER A 175 -2.77 -19.88 -17.18
C SER A 175 -1.98 -21.14 -17.58
N GLY A 176 -1.09 -21.62 -16.71
CA GLY A 176 -0.15 -22.70 -17.02
C GLY A 176 1.06 -22.30 -17.87
N GLU A 177 1.29 -20.99 -18.08
CA GLU A 177 2.53 -20.48 -18.71
C GLU A 177 3.76 -20.80 -17.86
N ILE A 178 3.60 -20.79 -16.53
CA ILE A 178 4.63 -21.18 -15.57
C ILE A 178 4.16 -22.34 -14.70
N THR A 179 4.80 -23.50 -14.87
CA THR A 179 4.60 -24.67 -14.02
C THR A 179 5.28 -24.48 -12.66
N VAL A 180 4.52 -24.62 -11.57
CA VAL A 180 5.07 -24.74 -10.22
C VAL A 180 5.31 -26.22 -9.91
N GLN A 181 6.57 -26.64 -9.89
CA GLN A 181 6.94 -28.02 -9.54
C GLN A 181 6.76 -28.28 -8.04
N HIS A 182 7.12 -27.30 -7.22
CA HIS A 182 7.15 -27.42 -5.76
C HIS A 182 6.59 -26.16 -5.10
N ARG A 183 5.73 -26.35 -4.09
CA ARG A 183 5.39 -25.32 -3.10
C ARG A 183 5.88 -25.82 -1.74
N TRP A 184 6.83 -25.12 -1.14
CA TRP A 184 7.39 -25.48 0.17
C TRP A 184 7.17 -24.33 1.17
N PRO A 185 6.45 -24.55 2.28
CA PRO A 185 6.30 -23.53 3.30
C PRO A 185 7.55 -23.45 4.19
N ILE A 186 7.95 -22.22 4.55
CA ILE A 186 8.78 -21.98 5.72
C ILE A 186 7.85 -21.84 6.92
N GLU A 187 7.72 -22.91 7.70
CA GLU A 187 6.88 -22.92 8.90
C GLU A 187 7.40 -21.94 9.97
N LEU A 188 6.52 -21.13 10.52
CA LEU A 188 6.83 -20.35 11.73
C LEU A 188 6.76 -21.25 12.97
N SER A 189 7.89 -21.45 13.64
CA SER A 189 7.98 -22.22 14.88
C SER A 189 9.10 -21.69 15.77
N SER A 190 9.14 -22.13 17.04
CA SER A 190 10.27 -21.85 17.94
C SER A 190 11.59 -22.50 17.52
N LYS A 191 11.56 -23.47 16.58
CA LYS A 191 12.77 -24.11 16.01
C LYS A 191 13.31 -23.33 14.82
N THR A 192 12.42 -22.89 13.92
CA THR A 192 12.77 -22.16 12.69
C THR A 192 13.04 -20.69 12.98
N ALA A 193 12.24 -20.06 13.85
CA ALA A 193 12.39 -18.67 14.28
C ALA A 193 12.51 -18.51 15.81
N PRO A 194 13.63 -18.93 16.44
CA PRO A 194 13.84 -18.79 17.88
C PRO A 194 13.71 -17.35 18.37
N GLY A 195 12.85 -17.13 19.38
CA GLY A 195 12.61 -15.81 19.95
C GLY A 195 11.79 -14.88 19.05
N PHE A 196 11.04 -15.42 18.06
CA PHE A 196 10.05 -14.63 17.32
C PHE A 196 9.01 -14.02 18.27
N ALA A 197 8.71 -12.73 18.05
CA ALA A 197 7.65 -12.00 18.74
C ALA A 197 6.75 -11.32 17.70
N PRO A 198 5.41 -11.58 17.69
CA PRO A 198 4.49 -10.91 16.79
C PRO A 198 4.62 -9.39 16.83
N LEU A 199 4.45 -8.76 15.67
CA LEU A 199 4.51 -7.29 15.47
C LEU A 199 5.86 -6.61 15.75
N GLN A 200 6.85 -7.30 16.33
CA GLN A 200 8.20 -6.75 16.53
C GLN A 200 9.10 -6.91 15.30
N GLY A 201 8.67 -7.68 14.30
CA GLY A 201 9.53 -8.11 13.19
C GLY A 201 10.58 -9.13 13.64
N TYR A 202 11.11 -9.90 12.70
CA TYR A 202 12.11 -10.94 13.01
C TYR A 202 13.51 -10.65 12.47
N PHE A 203 13.58 -9.98 11.32
CA PHE A 203 14.82 -9.71 10.58
C PHE A 203 15.28 -8.27 10.77
N TRP A 204 16.58 -8.11 10.92
CA TRP A 204 17.30 -6.85 11.14
C TRP A 204 18.77 -7.07 10.79
N LYS A 205 19.61 -6.04 10.81
CA LYS A 205 21.00 -6.11 10.30
C LYS A 205 21.87 -7.24 10.88
N GLY A 206 21.67 -7.64 12.13
CA GLY A 206 22.38 -8.75 12.79
C GLY A 206 21.66 -10.11 12.76
N ARG A 207 20.50 -10.19 12.09
CA ARG A 207 19.81 -11.42 11.73
C ARG A 207 19.19 -11.23 10.34
N SER A 208 20.01 -11.40 9.30
CA SER A 208 19.59 -11.16 7.92
C SER A 208 18.50 -12.14 7.49
N PHE A 209 17.69 -11.74 6.51
CA PHE A 209 16.75 -12.68 5.89
C PHE A 209 17.48 -13.76 5.06
N LYS A 210 18.61 -13.42 4.42
CA LYS A 210 19.38 -14.36 3.59
C LYS A 210 19.88 -15.57 4.38
N ASP A 211 20.56 -15.35 5.50
CA ASP A 211 21.14 -16.44 6.30
C ASP A 211 20.06 -17.40 6.80
N PHE A 212 18.90 -16.84 7.18
CA PHE A 212 17.72 -17.61 7.55
C PHE A 212 17.16 -18.38 6.36
N PHE A 213 16.92 -17.72 5.22
CA PHE A 213 16.36 -18.33 4.01
C PHE A 213 17.24 -19.47 3.50
N ASP A 214 18.55 -19.25 3.37
CA ASP A 214 19.51 -20.24 2.89
C ASP A 214 19.53 -21.49 3.81
N ALA A 215 19.44 -21.30 5.13
CA ALA A 215 19.33 -22.39 6.09
C ALA A 215 17.99 -23.15 5.95
N GLN A 216 16.85 -22.46 5.85
CA GLN A 216 15.54 -23.08 5.70
C GLN A 216 15.41 -23.81 4.35
N TYR A 217 15.84 -23.18 3.25
CA TYR A 217 15.81 -23.76 1.92
C TYR A 217 16.72 -25.00 1.80
N SER A 218 17.90 -24.96 2.42
CA SER A 218 18.79 -26.14 2.53
C SER A 218 18.13 -27.29 3.28
N GLN A 219 17.45 -27.00 4.40
CA GLN A 219 16.74 -28.01 5.19
C GLN A 219 15.56 -28.61 4.40
N LEU A 220 14.73 -27.78 3.76
CA LEU A 220 13.61 -28.22 2.92
C LEU A 220 14.10 -29.11 1.76
N THR A 221 15.18 -28.71 1.10
CA THR A 221 15.84 -29.48 0.04
C THR A 221 16.34 -30.84 0.54
N GLN A 222 17.01 -30.88 1.69
CA GLN A 222 17.48 -32.13 2.29
C GLN A 222 16.32 -33.06 2.64
N LEU A 223 15.26 -32.54 3.28
CA LEU A 223 14.05 -33.31 3.62
C LEU A 223 13.37 -33.89 2.38
N PHE A 224 13.27 -33.10 1.29
CA PHE A 224 12.74 -33.58 0.02
C PHE A 224 13.57 -34.73 -0.56
N LEU A 225 14.90 -34.66 -0.48
CA LEU A 225 15.83 -35.67 -0.99
C LEU A 225 15.99 -36.91 -0.08
N LEU A 226 15.40 -36.95 1.12
CA LEU A 226 15.37 -38.17 1.96
C LEU A 226 14.55 -39.30 1.32
N ASN A 227 13.61 -38.97 0.43
CA ASN A 227 12.89 -39.97 -0.36
C ASN A 227 13.71 -40.31 -1.62
N PRO A 228 14.19 -41.55 -1.82
CA PRO A 228 15.08 -41.90 -2.94
C PRO A 228 14.41 -41.79 -4.32
N ASN A 229 13.08 -41.67 -4.39
CA ASN A 229 12.36 -41.41 -5.64
C ASN A 229 12.33 -39.93 -6.03
N ASN A 230 12.63 -39.02 -5.09
CA ASN A 230 12.63 -37.59 -5.33
C ASN A 230 13.94 -37.13 -5.98
N LYS A 231 13.83 -36.26 -6.98
CA LYS A 231 14.96 -35.60 -7.64
C LYS A 231 14.58 -34.14 -7.87
N LEU A 232 15.50 -33.23 -7.57
CA LEU A 232 15.39 -31.85 -8.05
C LEU A 232 15.47 -31.87 -9.58
N ASN A 233 14.51 -31.25 -10.25
CA ASN A 233 14.57 -31.05 -11.70
C ASN A 233 14.26 -29.59 -12.02
N HIS A 234 15.30 -28.77 -12.10
CA HIS A 234 15.19 -27.35 -12.37
C HIS A 234 14.60 -27.02 -13.76
N GLU A 235 14.43 -28.01 -14.64
CA GLU A 235 13.76 -27.86 -15.94
C GLU A 235 12.26 -28.20 -15.89
N ALA A 236 11.77 -28.83 -14.80
CA ALA A 236 10.37 -29.25 -14.69
C ALA A 236 9.40 -28.14 -14.22
N GLY A 237 9.94 -27.02 -13.73
CA GLY A 237 9.16 -25.89 -13.24
C GLY A 237 9.83 -25.19 -12.07
N ILE A 238 9.13 -24.21 -11.50
CA ILE A 238 9.64 -23.39 -10.39
C ILE A 238 9.43 -24.06 -9.03
N THR A 239 10.26 -23.68 -8.06
CA THR A 239 10.05 -23.93 -6.63
C THR A 239 9.60 -22.63 -5.96
N ALA A 240 8.34 -22.60 -5.54
CA ALA A 240 7.78 -21.48 -4.78
C ALA A 240 7.96 -21.73 -3.27
N ILE A 241 8.65 -20.82 -2.59
CA ILE A 241 8.88 -20.85 -1.14
C ILE A 241 7.85 -19.95 -0.47
N GLN A 242 6.90 -20.55 0.26
CA GLN A 242 5.82 -19.81 0.89
C GLN A 242 6.33 -19.19 2.19
N ILE A 243 6.26 -17.86 2.27
CA ILE A 243 6.71 -17.09 3.42
C ILE A 243 5.53 -16.85 4.36
N ASP A 244 5.68 -17.22 5.64
CA ASP A 244 4.65 -16.97 6.65
C ASP A 244 4.36 -15.45 6.78
N PRO A 245 3.08 -15.02 6.76
CA PRO A 245 2.72 -13.60 6.84
C PRO A 245 3.29 -12.85 8.05
N GLN A 246 3.59 -13.55 9.16
CA GLN A 246 4.19 -12.96 10.35
C GLN A 246 5.62 -12.45 10.10
N PHE A 247 6.33 -13.00 9.12
CA PHE A 247 7.65 -12.51 8.70
C PHE A 247 7.57 -11.20 7.90
N LEU A 248 6.41 -10.86 7.33
CA LEU A 248 6.21 -9.64 6.53
C LEU A 248 6.09 -8.36 7.37
N VAL A 249 6.34 -8.45 8.68
CA VAL A 249 6.49 -7.29 9.58
C VAL A 249 7.97 -6.88 9.62
N PHE A 250 8.26 -5.65 9.19
CA PHE A 250 9.62 -5.10 9.19
C PHE A 250 9.70 -3.80 10.01
N ARG A 251 10.82 -3.63 10.73
CA ARG A 251 11.12 -2.44 11.52
C ARG A 251 12.34 -1.73 10.95
N VAL A 252 12.07 -0.68 10.16
CA VAL A 252 13.10 0.23 9.62
C VAL A 252 13.83 1.04 10.69
N THR A 253 13.41 0.95 11.97
CA THR A 253 14.03 1.65 13.10
C THR A 253 15.41 1.11 13.49
N ASP A 254 15.72 -0.12 13.09
CA ASP A 254 16.86 -0.88 13.62
C ASP A 254 18.06 -0.86 12.63
N ASP A 255 18.18 0.24 11.87
CA ASP A 255 19.18 0.47 10.82
C ASP A 255 20.16 1.60 11.19
N ALA A 256 21.23 1.23 11.88
CA ALA A 256 22.33 2.13 12.25
C ALA A 256 23.11 2.72 11.05
N THR A 257 22.80 2.30 9.82
CA THR A 257 23.50 2.72 8.58
C THR A 257 22.65 3.58 7.65
N GLY A 258 21.34 3.67 7.88
CA GLY A 258 20.38 4.31 6.98
C GLY A 258 20.30 3.65 5.59
N GLN A 259 20.78 2.41 5.42
CA GLN A 259 20.76 1.69 4.13
C GLN A 259 19.44 0.94 3.94
N ASP A 260 18.94 0.24 4.97
CA ASP A 260 17.59 -0.34 4.94
C ASP A 260 16.55 0.76 4.76
N LEU A 261 16.72 1.93 5.38
CA LEU A 261 15.80 3.06 5.19
C LEU A 261 15.80 3.59 3.74
N LYS A 262 16.97 3.67 3.08
CA LYS A 262 17.03 4.08 1.66
C LYS A 262 16.39 3.04 0.76
N LEU A 263 16.74 1.76 0.92
CA LEU A 263 16.11 0.67 0.17
C LEU A 263 14.59 0.64 0.41
N TRP A 264 14.14 0.86 1.65
CA TRP A 264 12.73 0.95 2.00
C TRP A 264 12.02 2.13 1.32
N ASN A 265 12.71 3.24 1.06
CA ASN A 265 12.15 4.34 0.27
C ASN A 265 12.04 3.98 -1.21
N ASP A 266 13.10 3.44 -1.80
CA ASP A 266 13.13 2.99 -3.20
C ASP A 266 12.01 1.97 -3.48
N LEU A 267 11.89 0.96 -2.63
CA LEU A 267 10.79 -0.02 -2.68
C LEU A 267 9.41 0.63 -2.48
N GLY A 268 9.32 1.73 -1.74
CA GLY A 268 8.10 2.51 -1.60
C GLY A 268 7.68 3.20 -2.90
N TYR A 269 8.65 3.68 -3.70
CA TYR A 269 8.38 4.30 -4.99
C TYR A 269 8.01 3.28 -6.09
N LEU A 270 8.32 2.00 -5.91
CA LEU A 270 7.85 0.92 -6.78
C LEU A 270 6.35 0.59 -6.58
N VAL A 271 5.83 0.76 -5.36
CA VAL A 271 4.42 0.44 -5.02
C VAL A 271 3.51 1.62 -5.40
N ARG A 272 3.39 1.84 -6.70
CA ARG A 272 2.56 2.89 -7.30
C ARG A 272 1.10 2.45 -7.41
N PHE A 273 0.18 3.31 -7.02
CA PHE A 273 -1.26 3.01 -7.09
C PHE A 273 -1.79 3.00 -8.52
N LYS A 274 -2.91 2.30 -8.77
CA LYS A 274 -3.69 2.47 -10.00
C LYS A 274 -4.16 3.92 -10.18
N GLU A 275 -4.45 4.28 -11.43
CA GLU A 275 -4.88 5.62 -11.81
C GLU A 275 -6.09 6.17 -11.03
N PRO A 276 -7.21 5.44 -10.80
CA PRO A 276 -8.38 6.04 -10.17
C PRO A 276 -8.14 6.58 -8.74
N PRO A 277 -7.45 5.86 -7.81
CA PRO A 277 -6.97 6.45 -6.56
C PRO A 277 -6.10 7.70 -6.75
N ARG A 278 -5.16 7.69 -7.71
CA ARG A 278 -4.26 8.82 -7.98
C ARG A 278 -5.03 10.07 -8.42
N ARG A 279 -6.05 9.91 -9.27
CA ARG A 279 -6.95 11.00 -9.70
C ARG A 279 -7.79 11.57 -8.54
N VAL A 280 -8.26 10.73 -7.61
CA VAL A 280 -8.98 11.18 -6.42
C VAL A 280 -8.05 12.00 -5.52
N VAL A 281 -6.84 11.49 -5.21
CA VAL A 281 -5.83 12.20 -4.41
C VAL A 281 -5.46 13.54 -5.04
N SER A 282 -5.18 13.57 -6.35
CA SER A 282 -4.85 14.81 -7.07
C SER A 282 -5.97 15.85 -7.01
N ARG A 283 -7.24 15.46 -7.18
CA ARG A 283 -8.39 16.37 -7.06
C ARG A 283 -8.55 16.92 -5.65
N LEU A 284 -8.38 16.10 -4.62
CA LEU A 284 -8.45 16.52 -3.22
C LEU A 284 -7.32 17.50 -2.88
N LEU A 285 -6.07 17.20 -3.27
CA LEU A 285 -4.92 18.07 -3.01
C LEU A 285 -5.00 19.42 -3.74
N ALA A 286 -5.77 19.52 -4.82
CA ALA A 286 -6.07 20.78 -5.52
C ALA A 286 -7.20 21.60 -4.90
N GLN A 287 -7.93 21.05 -3.92
CA GLN A 287 -9.05 21.68 -3.20
C GLN A 287 -8.72 21.98 -1.72
N ILE A 288 -7.54 21.58 -1.25
CA ILE A 288 -7.10 21.80 0.12
C ILE A 288 -6.25 23.06 0.17
N ASP A 289 -6.71 24.05 0.93
CA ASP A 289 -5.97 25.28 1.21
C ASP A 289 -4.67 24.97 1.96
N ARG A 290 -3.61 25.74 1.68
CA ARG A 290 -2.27 25.55 2.26
C ARG A 290 -1.79 26.86 2.92
N PRO A 291 -1.05 26.78 4.04
CA PRO A 291 -0.64 25.58 4.77
C PRO A 291 -1.80 24.91 5.54
N PHE A 292 -1.64 23.62 5.85
CA PHE A 292 -2.58 22.86 6.68
C PHE A 292 -1.85 21.77 7.47
N TYR A 293 -2.47 21.32 8.56
CA TYR A 293 -2.06 20.10 9.28
C TYR A 293 -3.00 18.93 8.92
N GLY A 294 -2.42 17.82 8.48
CA GLY A 294 -3.17 16.56 8.27
C GLY A 294 -3.03 15.66 9.49
N VAL A 295 -4.14 15.23 10.10
CA VAL A 295 -4.16 14.38 11.28
C VAL A 295 -4.93 13.09 10.98
N HIS A 296 -4.30 11.93 11.24
CA HIS A 296 -4.95 10.62 11.12
C HIS A 296 -5.44 10.15 12.50
N PHE A 297 -6.72 10.41 12.76
CA PHE A 297 -7.35 10.22 14.06
C PHE A 297 -7.93 8.81 14.18
N ARG A 298 -7.07 7.86 14.56
CA ARG A 298 -7.40 6.43 14.69
C ARG A 298 -8.14 6.14 16.01
N VAL A 299 -9.45 6.37 16.02
CA VAL A 299 -10.34 6.20 17.20
C VAL A 299 -11.57 5.33 16.92
N GLU A 300 -11.57 4.61 15.81
CA GLU A 300 -12.68 3.76 15.38
C GLU A 300 -12.90 2.56 16.32
N SER A 301 -14.13 2.04 16.35
CA SER A 301 -14.53 0.90 17.22
C SER A 301 -13.71 -0.40 17.07
N ASP A 302 -12.90 -0.53 16.01
CA ASP A 302 -12.02 -1.68 15.76
C ASP A 302 -10.55 -1.44 16.17
N GLN A 303 -10.21 -0.25 16.64
CA GLN A 303 -8.85 0.05 17.10
C GLN A 303 -8.63 -0.48 18.53
N ILE A 304 -7.41 -0.92 18.83
CA ILE A 304 -7.02 -1.53 20.11
C ILE A 304 -5.78 -0.88 20.76
N TRP A 305 -5.29 0.22 20.20
CA TRP A 305 -3.97 0.79 20.49
C TRP A 305 -4.01 2.02 21.42
N SER A 306 -5.05 2.85 21.34
CA SER A 306 -5.16 4.14 22.04
C SER A 306 -6.61 4.48 22.40
N SER A 307 -6.92 5.02 23.58
CA SER A 307 -8.28 5.53 23.85
C SER A 307 -8.55 6.80 23.03
N LEU A 308 -9.82 7.22 22.90
CA LEU A 308 -10.16 8.46 22.20
C LEU A 308 -9.49 9.68 22.85
N GLU A 309 -9.49 9.73 24.18
CA GLU A 309 -8.91 10.81 24.99
C GLU A 309 -7.38 10.83 24.83
N ASN A 310 -6.74 9.65 24.87
CA ASN A 310 -5.29 9.54 24.69
C ASN A 310 -4.87 9.91 23.26
N GLN A 311 -5.60 9.46 22.24
CA GLN A 311 -5.32 9.80 20.85
C GLN A 311 -5.49 11.32 20.62
N LEU A 312 -6.57 11.91 21.13
CA LEU A 312 -6.82 13.35 21.03
C LEU A 312 -5.72 14.17 21.71
N GLN A 313 -5.30 13.78 22.93
CA GLN A 313 -4.21 14.48 23.62
C GLN A 313 -2.89 14.40 22.84
N VAL A 314 -2.53 13.21 22.34
CA VAL A 314 -1.29 13.01 21.56
C VAL A 314 -1.29 13.82 20.27
N ASP A 315 -2.43 13.88 19.57
CA ASP A 315 -2.56 14.65 18.33
C ASP A 315 -2.56 16.17 18.59
N LEU A 316 -3.24 16.67 19.63
CA LEU A 316 -3.18 18.08 20.04
C LEU A 316 -1.76 18.50 20.46
N ASP A 317 -1.09 17.68 21.29
CA ASP A 317 0.31 17.91 21.67
C ASP A 317 1.25 17.93 20.45
N ALA A 318 0.96 17.10 19.43
CA ALA A 318 1.75 17.08 18.20
C ALA A 318 1.51 18.33 17.35
N LEU A 319 0.27 18.82 17.26
CA LEU A 319 -0.06 20.09 16.59
C LEU A 319 0.60 21.29 17.28
N ASP A 320 0.58 21.36 18.62
CA ASP A 320 1.23 22.44 19.35
C ASP A 320 2.76 22.37 19.25
N ARG A 321 3.37 21.18 19.28
CA ARG A 321 4.81 21.03 18.97
C ARG A 321 5.15 21.47 17.55
N ALA A 322 4.31 21.13 16.57
CA ALA A 322 4.52 21.55 15.18
C ALA A 322 4.37 23.07 15.01
N TRP A 323 3.40 23.69 15.68
CA TRP A 323 3.25 25.15 15.69
C TRP A 323 4.46 25.84 16.31
N ASN A 324 4.90 25.40 17.49
CA ASN A 324 6.07 25.96 18.17
C ASN A 324 7.39 25.81 17.39
N MET A 325 7.45 24.88 16.41
CA MET A 325 8.63 24.65 15.57
C MET A 325 8.58 25.38 14.22
N TYR A 326 7.38 25.61 13.66
CA TYR A 326 7.21 26.05 12.27
C TYR A 326 6.32 27.28 12.07
N GLY A 327 5.58 27.74 13.09
CA GLY A 327 4.68 28.91 12.99
C GLY A 327 5.37 30.24 13.30
N GLY A 328 4.92 31.31 12.65
CA GLY A 328 5.31 32.68 12.97
C GLY A 328 4.54 33.27 14.18
N PRO A 329 5.12 34.26 14.90
CA PRO A 329 4.47 34.90 16.05
C PRO A 329 3.23 35.73 15.67
N ASP A 330 3.17 36.21 14.41
CA ASP A 330 2.08 37.03 13.86
C ASP A 330 1.25 36.24 12.79
N GLU A 331 1.41 34.91 12.73
CA GLU A 331 0.69 34.04 11.79
C GLU A 331 -0.49 33.33 12.49
N GLU A 332 -1.56 33.03 11.75
CA GLU A 332 -2.66 32.20 12.25
C GLU A 332 -2.30 30.70 12.17
N LYS A 333 -2.79 29.90 13.13
CA LYS A 333 -2.60 28.44 13.10
C LYS A 333 -3.26 27.84 11.85
N PRO A 334 -2.56 27.01 11.06
CA PRO A 334 -3.11 26.33 9.88
C PRO A 334 -4.36 25.50 10.18
N LEU A 335 -5.23 25.37 9.16
CA LEU A 335 -6.40 24.48 9.21
C LEU A 335 -5.99 23.03 9.49
N VAL A 336 -6.78 22.33 10.30
CA VAL A 336 -6.57 20.90 10.62
C VAL A 336 -7.55 20.05 9.81
N TYR A 337 -7.03 19.24 8.89
CA TYR A 337 -7.79 18.23 8.16
C TYR A 337 -7.69 16.89 8.89
N LEU A 338 -8.81 16.44 9.43
CA LEU A 338 -8.92 15.23 10.24
C LEU A 338 -9.42 14.04 9.40
N ALA A 339 -8.63 12.97 9.32
CA ALA A 339 -9.02 11.70 8.71
C ALA A 339 -9.34 10.67 9.79
N CYS A 340 -10.59 10.18 9.84
CA CYS A 340 -11.07 9.17 10.79
C CYS A 340 -12.11 8.27 10.10
N GLY A 341 -12.05 6.95 10.34
CA GLY A 341 -13.05 6.00 9.83
C GLY A 341 -14.38 5.95 10.60
N ASP A 342 -14.53 6.69 11.71
CA ASP A 342 -15.75 6.71 12.54
C ASP A 342 -16.23 8.14 12.77
N GLN A 343 -17.21 8.56 11.96
CA GLN A 343 -17.81 9.90 12.00
C GLN A 343 -18.41 10.26 13.37
N ASN A 344 -18.85 9.28 14.16
CA ASN A 344 -19.43 9.54 15.47
C ASN A 344 -18.38 9.99 16.48
N GLN A 345 -17.13 9.54 16.34
CA GLN A 345 -16.02 9.95 17.20
C GLN A 345 -15.57 11.38 16.87
N VAL A 346 -15.56 11.73 15.57
CA VAL A 346 -15.34 13.11 15.10
C VAL A 346 -16.42 14.07 15.63
N GLY A 347 -17.64 13.57 15.88
CA GLY A 347 -18.69 14.35 16.54
C GLY A 347 -18.45 14.67 18.02
N LYS A 348 -17.58 13.93 18.72
CA LYS A 348 -17.32 14.09 20.17
C LYS A 348 -16.23 15.11 20.50
N ILE A 349 -15.48 15.55 19.49
CA ILE A 349 -14.35 16.50 19.61
C ILE A 349 -14.71 17.91 19.12
N ARG A 350 -16.01 18.19 18.93
CA ARG A 350 -16.56 19.48 18.50
C ARG A 350 -17.07 20.31 19.66
#